data_AF-A0A6J7TQB9-F1
#
_entry.id   AF-A0A6J7TQB9-F1
#
_cell.length_a   1.000
_cell.length_b   1.000
_cell.length_c   1.000
_cell.angle_alpha   90.00
_cell.angle_beta   90.00
_cell.angle_gamma   90.00
#
_symmetry.space_group_name_H-M   'P 1'
#
loop_
_entity.id
_entity.type
_entity.pdbx_description
1 polymer ?
#
loop_
_entity_poly.entity_id
_entity_poly.type
_entity_poly.pdbx_seq_one_letter_code
_entity_poly.pdbx_strand_id
1 'polypeptide(L)'
;MTDVLTSKISKLLTKSVAYSKGSTYATKVGNVSLGSVTVDDTIVGTTLTLPATPIVVAYRSGTSGTSNNFTDYLNKTMPSIWTKPANDSFTTAFPGTLPTNGTFQAASGSDGVAEYVRTHNGAITYTELSYLEERAAGGVRSAAIQNNSLAYVLPSSAASAEFFAEAAVDEAGTVTKDYTVKSATAYMINAIAYGLAYKAASTDNAAVKSYFSYFLNSCSPKNAAGAGYAPLSGSILTKALAQVAKINAG
;
A
#
# COMPACT_ATOMS: atom_id res chain seq x y z
N MET A 1 40.56 -0.16 42.42
CA MET A 1 40.25 0.46 41.11
C MET A 1 40.90 -0.42 40.05
N THR A 2 40.10 -1.06 39.21
CA THR A 2 40.59 -1.93 38.14
C THR A 2 41.25 -1.06 37.08
N ASP A 3 42.50 -1.37 36.74
CA ASP A 3 43.28 -0.68 35.72
C ASP A 3 42.60 -0.84 34.35
N VAL A 4 42.12 0.28 33.80
CA VAL A 4 41.35 0.35 32.55
C VAL A 4 42.24 0.02 31.34
N LEU A 5 43.57 -0.04 31.51
CA LEU A 5 44.52 -0.28 30.42
C LEU A 5 44.76 -1.77 30.15
N THR A 6 44.36 -2.69 31.04
CA THR A 6 44.66 -4.13 30.91
C THR A 6 43.43 -5.02 30.81
N SER A 7 42.22 -4.50 31.07
CA SER A 7 40.98 -5.27 30.90
C SER A 7 40.55 -5.34 29.43
N LYS A 8 40.38 -6.54 28.87
CA LYS A 8 39.74 -6.73 27.56
C LYS A 8 38.35 -6.10 27.59
N ILE A 9 38.10 -5.14 26.70
CA ILE A 9 36.79 -4.54 26.49
C ILE A 9 35.84 -5.65 26.01
N SER A 10 34.95 -6.11 26.89
CA SER A 10 34.02 -7.23 26.63
C SER A 10 32.67 -6.78 26.06
N LYS A 11 32.47 -5.47 25.88
CA LYS A 11 31.24 -4.86 25.34
C LYS A 11 31.56 -3.99 24.13
N LEU A 12 30.68 -4.00 23.13
CA LEU A 12 30.80 -3.06 22.01
C LEU A 12 30.72 -1.62 22.52
N LEU A 13 31.69 -0.80 22.09
CA LEU A 13 31.63 0.65 22.22
C LEU A 13 30.89 1.21 21.00
N THR A 14 29.74 1.83 21.22
CA THR A 14 28.93 2.44 20.16
C THR A 14 28.85 3.95 20.39
N LYS A 15 29.08 4.73 19.34
CA LYS A 15 28.89 6.18 19.34
C LYS A 15 28.11 6.59 18.09
N SER A 16 26.96 7.21 18.29
CA SER A 16 26.16 7.77 17.21
C SER A 16 26.48 9.26 17.05
N VAL A 17 26.67 9.70 15.81
CA VAL A 17 26.89 11.11 15.47
C VAL A 17 26.08 11.46 14.23
N ALA A 18 25.67 12.73 14.12
CA ALA A 18 25.14 13.25 12.86
C ALA A 18 26.24 13.22 11.79
N TYR A 19 25.88 12.83 10.57
CA TYR A 19 26.82 12.71 9.45
C TYR A 19 26.25 13.36 8.19
N SER A 20 27.15 13.66 7.26
CA SER A 20 26.87 14.26 5.96
C SER A 20 27.43 13.37 4.85
N LYS A 21 26.69 13.25 3.75
CA LYS A 21 27.08 12.49 2.55
C LYS A 21 28.48 12.89 2.04
N GLY A 22 29.25 11.90 1.58
CA GLY A 22 30.58 12.10 0.98
C GLY A 22 31.64 12.62 1.96
N SER A 23 31.32 12.70 3.26
CA SER A 23 32.26 13.12 4.28
C SER A 23 33.06 11.92 4.78
N THR A 24 34.36 12.15 4.97
CA THR A 24 35.26 11.19 5.61
C THR A 24 35.44 11.58 7.06
N TYR A 25 35.18 10.63 7.96
CA TYR A 25 35.33 10.83 9.40
C TYR A 25 36.52 10.04 9.91
N ALA A 26 37.46 10.73 10.55
CA ALA A 26 38.56 10.07 11.26
C ALA A 26 38.03 9.42 12.54
N THR A 27 38.35 8.14 12.75
CA THR A 27 38.00 7.40 13.96
C THR A 27 39.22 7.37 14.88
N LYS A 28 39.04 7.78 16.14
CA LYS A 28 40.10 7.78 17.15
C LYS A 28 39.57 7.44 18.53
N VAL A 29 40.43 6.83 19.35
CA VAL A 29 40.23 6.68 20.80
C VAL A 29 41.36 7.45 21.49
N GLY A 30 41.01 8.57 22.13
CA GLY A 30 42.02 9.52 22.63
C GLY A 30 42.88 10.06 21.48
N ASN A 31 44.20 9.86 21.60
CA ASN A 31 45.19 10.25 20.58
C ASN A 31 45.54 9.12 19.60
N VAL A 32 44.96 7.92 19.76
CA VAL A 32 45.23 6.77 18.89
C VAL A 32 44.25 6.77 17.73
N SER A 33 44.76 6.87 16.51
CA SER A 33 43.97 6.75 15.28
C SER A 33 43.58 5.29 15.05
N LEU A 34 42.31 5.04 14.78
CA LEU A 34 41.77 3.74 14.39
C LEU A 34 41.50 3.65 12.87
N GLY A 35 41.74 4.75 12.15
CA GLY A 35 41.53 4.86 10.70
C GLY A 35 40.51 5.92 10.33
N SER A 36 39.88 5.75 9.17
CA SER A 36 38.83 6.62 8.67
C SER A 36 37.67 5.81 8.13
N VAL A 37 36.46 6.34 8.31
CA VAL A 37 35.23 5.80 7.71
C VAL A 37 34.71 6.83 6.70
N THR A 38 34.54 6.40 5.45
CA THR A 38 33.89 7.20 4.41
C THR A 38 32.42 6.83 4.36
N VAL A 39 31.54 7.83 4.38
CA VAL A 39 30.11 7.60 4.17
C VAL A 39 29.84 7.56 2.67
N ASP A 40 29.71 6.35 2.13
CA ASP A 40 29.39 6.11 0.73
C ASP A 40 27.86 5.96 0.52
N ASP A 41 27.36 6.34 -0.65
CA ASP A 41 25.94 6.16 -1.04
C ASP A 41 25.62 4.70 -1.42
N THR A 42 26.62 3.83 -1.39
CA THR A 42 26.51 2.51 -1.99
C THR A 42 25.99 1.49 -0.98
N ILE A 43 24.75 1.06 -1.16
CA ILE A 43 24.43 -0.35 -0.91
C ILE A 43 25.37 -1.12 -1.85
N VAL A 44 26.49 -1.61 -1.32
CA VAL A 44 27.38 -2.51 -2.05
C VAL A 44 26.55 -3.70 -2.51
N GLY A 45 26.22 -3.78 -3.80
CA GLY A 45 25.56 -4.96 -4.34
C GLY A 45 24.75 -4.83 -5.63
N THR A 46 24.22 -3.68 -6.04
CA THR A 46 23.49 -3.57 -7.34
C THR A 46 23.35 -2.12 -7.81
N THR A 47 23.97 -1.76 -8.94
CA THR A 47 23.58 -0.54 -9.67
C THR A 47 22.29 -0.82 -10.44
N LEU A 48 21.19 -0.17 -10.07
CA LEU A 48 19.93 -0.25 -10.82
C LEU A 48 20.03 0.61 -12.08
N THR A 49 20.27 -0.02 -13.24
CA THR A 49 20.20 0.66 -14.54
C THR A 49 18.75 0.77 -14.98
N LEU A 50 18.16 1.96 -14.84
CA LEU A 50 16.83 2.25 -15.37
C LEU A 50 16.89 2.48 -16.89
N PRO A 51 15.89 2.03 -17.66
CA PRO A 51 15.84 2.28 -19.09
C PRO A 51 15.51 3.76 -19.37
N ALA A 52 15.93 4.26 -20.54
CA ALA A 52 15.56 5.59 -21.04
C ALA A 52 14.13 5.64 -21.64
N THR A 53 13.34 4.59 -21.45
CA THR A 53 11.98 4.48 -21.98
C THR A 53 11.11 5.60 -21.39
N PRO A 54 10.42 6.41 -22.23
CA PRO A 54 9.49 7.41 -21.75
C PRO A 54 8.36 6.81 -20.91
N ILE A 55 7.96 7.52 -19.86
CA ILE A 55 6.84 7.09 -19.01
C ILE A 55 5.52 7.59 -19.59
N VAL A 56 4.53 6.70 -19.66
CA VAL A 56 3.13 7.04 -19.96
C VAL A 56 2.25 6.62 -18.80
N VAL A 57 1.48 7.55 -18.24
CA VAL A 57 0.55 7.24 -17.15
C VAL A 57 -0.80 6.84 -17.74
N ALA A 58 -1.17 5.57 -17.59
CA ALA A 58 -2.53 5.14 -17.83
C ALA A 58 -3.39 5.42 -16.60
N TYR A 59 -4.56 6.04 -16.79
CA TYR A 59 -5.49 6.36 -15.71
C TYR A 59 -6.93 6.03 -16.09
N ARG A 60 -7.80 5.87 -15.09
CA ARG A 60 -9.21 5.54 -15.30
C ARG A 60 -9.96 6.71 -15.95
N SER A 61 -10.64 6.44 -17.07
CA SER A 61 -11.40 7.45 -17.81
C SER A 61 -12.69 7.90 -17.12
N GLY A 62 -13.34 7.00 -16.37
CA GLY A 62 -14.58 7.24 -15.64
C GLY A 62 -14.41 7.26 -14.13
N THR A 63 -15.52 7.33 -13.41
CA THR A 63 -15.56 7.21 -11.94
C THR A 63 -15.10 5.83 -11.51
N SER A 64 -14.28 5.78 -10.46
CA SER A 64 -13.61 4.58 -10.01
C SER A 64 -13.30 4.62 -8.53
N GLY A 65 -13.79 3.63 -7.78
CA GLY A 65 -13.33 3.40 -6.41
C GLY A 65 -11.83 3.15 -6.34
N THR A 66 -11.23 2.51 -7.35
CA THR A 66 -9.76 2.31 -7.45
C THR A 66 -9.03 3.65 -7.53
N SER A 67 -9.55 4.60 -8.33
CA SER A 67 -8.99 5.97 -8.42
C SER A 67 -9.14 6.71 -7.10
N ASN A 68 -10.29 6.57 -6.44
CA ASN A 68 -10.51 7.15 -5.12
C ASN A 68 -9.48 6.61 -4.11
N ASN A 69 -9.35 5.29 -3.97
CA ASN A 69 -8.42 4.67 -3.03
C ASN A 69 -6.95 5.02 -3.32
N PHE A 70 -6.55 5.07 -4.58
CA PHE A 70 -5.20 5.48 -4.97
C PHE A 70 -4.92 6.94 -4.66
N THR A 71 -5.85 7.84 -4.99
CA THR A 71 -5.68 9.28 -4.77
C THR A 71 -5.82 9.67 -3.29
N ASP A 72 -6.61 8.92 -2.50
CA ASP A 72 -6.65 9.02 -1.04
C ASP A 72 -5.29 8.70 -0.43
N TYR A 73 -4.67 7.58 -0.82
CA TYR A 73 -3.32 7.25 -0.38
C TYR A 73 -2.32 8.37 -0.70
N LEU A 74 -2.34 8.88 -1.94
CA LEU A 74 -1.41 9.93 -2.36
C LEU A 74 -1.66 11.25 -1.65
N ASN A 75 -2.91 11.67 -1.47
CA ASN A 75 -3.25 12.88 -0.73
C ASN A 75 -2.81 12.79 0.74
N LYS A 76 -3.00 11.63 1.38
CA LYS A 76 -2.66 11.44 2.80
C LYS A 76 -1.17 11.30 3.05
N THR A 77 -0.44 10.66 2.15
CA THR A 77 0.99 10.36 2.35
C THR A 77 1.93 11.36 1.67
N MET A 78 1.47 12.03 0.62
CA MET A 78 2.24 13.01 -0.17
C MET A 78 1.47 14.34 -0.36
N PRO A 79 0.97 14.97 0.72
CA PRO A 79 0.07 16.13 0.62
C PRO A 79 0.72 17.37 -0.01
N SER A 80 2.05 17.47 -0.03
CA SER A 80 2.77 18.56 -0.72
C SER A 80 2.71 18.46 -2.24
N ILE A 81 2.45 17.26 -2.78
CA ILE A 81 2.30 17.00 -4.21
C ILE A 81 0.81 16.82 -4.54
N TRP A 82 0.12 15.95 -3.82
CA TRP A 82 -1.30 15.62 -4.02
C TRP A 82 -2.19 16.44 -3.10
N THR A 83 -2.36 17.71 -3.44
CA THR A 83 -3.03 18.71 -2.59
C THR A 83 -4.55 18.62 -2.62
N LYS A 84 -5.13 17.98 -3.64
CA LYS A 84 -6.59 17.85 -3.78
C LYS A 84 -7.11 16.64 -3.00
N PRO A 85 -8.34 16.71 -2.47
CA PRO A 85 -9.00 15.54 -1.88
C PRO A 85 -9.10 14.38 -2.87
N ALA A 86 -9.16 13.16 -2.33
CA ALA A 86 -9.45 11.95 -3.10
C ALA A 86 -10.76 12.10 -3.89
N ASN A 87 -10.81 11.48 -5.06
CA ASN A 87 -12.00 11.50 -5.91
C ASN A 87 -12.07 10.26 -6.79
N ASP A 88 -13.30 9.83 -7.09
CA ASP A 88 -13.56 8.73 -8.03
C ASP A 88 -13.09 9.07 -9.45
N SER A 89 -13.06 10.35 -9.81
CA SER A 89 -12.46 10.86 -11.02
C SER A 89 -11.00 11.22 -10.78
N PHE A 90 -10.09 10.49 -11.45
CA PHE A 90 -8.66 10.78 -11.38
C PHE A 90 -8.33 12.21 -11.81
N THR A 91 -8.99 12.71 -12.86
CA THR A 91 -8.75 14.07 -13.38
C THR A 91 -9.13 15.14 -12.35
N THR A 92 -10.16 14.87 -11.53
CA THR A 92 -10.60 15.77 -10.46
C THR A 92 -9.60 15.77 -9.30
N ALA A 93 -9.10 14.59 -8.90
CA ALA A 93 -8.13 14.44 -7.83
C ALA A 93 -6.68 14.84 -8.21
N PHE A 94 -6.36 14.94 -9.50
CA PHE A 94 -5.02 15.31 -9.96
C PHE A 94 -4.65 16.74 -9.51
N PRO A 95 -3.46 16.97 -8.91
CA PRO A 95 -3.10 18.24 -8.25
C PRO A 95 -2.84 19.44 -9.19
N GLY A 96 -3.20 19.32 -10.47
CA GLY A 96 -3.09 20.39 -11.46
C GLY A 96 -3.96 20.10 -12.69
N THR A 97 -3.45 20.49 -13.86
CA THR A 97 -4.05 20.15 -15.15
C THR A 97 -3.29 18.98 -15.75
N LEU A 98 -4.02 17.96 -16.20
CA LEU A 98 -3.39 16.83 -16.87
C LEU A 98 -2.68 17.28 -18.16
N PRO A 99 -1.45 16.81 -18.42
CA PRO A 99 -0.77 17.05 -19.67
C PRO A 99 -1.55 16.53 -20.88
N THR A 100 -1.55 17.30 -21.97
CA THR A 100 -2.18 16.93 -23.25
C THR A 100 -1.18 16.43 -24.29
N ASN A 101 0.09 16.32 -23.92
CA ASN A 101 1.20 15.89 -24.79
C ASN A 101 1.32 14.36 -24.96
N GLY A 102 0.28 13.61 -24.59
CA GLY A 102 0.25 12.15 -24.70
C GLY A 102 0.92 11.38 -23.55
N THR A 103 1.51 12.04 -22.55
CA THR A 103 2.11 11.37 -21.38
C THR A 103 1.08 10.83 -20.39
N PHE A 104 -0.20 11.19 -20.54
CA PHE A 104 -1.31 10.67 -19.75
C PHE A 104 -2.40 10.15 -20.69
N GLN A 105 -2.82 8.91 -20.49
CA GLN A 105 -3.76 8.20 -21.34
C GLN A 105 -4.91 7.64 -20.52
N ALA A 106 -6.14 7.98 -20.91
CA ALA A 106 -7.33 7.49 -20.26
C ALA A 106 -7.68 6.09 -20.80
N ALA A 107 -8.02 5.15 -19.92
CA ALA A 107 -8.54 3.85 -20.30
C ALA A 107 -9.75 3.44 -19.43
N SER A 108 -10.64 2.65 -20.02
CA SER A 108 -11.89 2.23 -19.37
C SER A 108 -11.67 1.07 -18.42
N GLY A 109 -12.14 1.20 -17.19
CA GLY A 109 -12.07 0.13 -16.18
C GLY A 109 -10.64 -0.26 -15.77
N SER A 110 -10.56 -1.18 -14.81
CA SER A 110 -9.29 -1.75 -14.36
C SER A 110 -8.66 -2.64 -15.42
N ASP A 111 -9.50 -3.33 -16.20
CA ASP A 111 -9.08 -4.13 -17.35
C ASP A 111 -8.34 -3.28 -18.39
N GLY A 112 -8.92 -2.16 -18.81
CA GLY A 112 -8.33 -1.30 -19.84
C GLY A 112 -7.02 -0.65 -19.41
N VAL A 113 -6.90 -0.18 -18.16
CA VAL A 113 -5.62 0.38 -17.69
C VAL A 113 -4.54 -0.68 -17.51
N ALA A 114 -4.90 -1.90 -17.07
CA ALA A 114 -3.94 -3.00 -16.91
C ALA A 114 -3.49 -3.53 -18.29
N GLU A 115 -4.41 -3.60 -19.25
CA GLU A 115 -4.13 -3.96 -20.63
C GLU A 115 -3.26 -2.92 -21.35
N TYR A 116 -3.48 -1.63 -21.06
CA TYR A 116 -2.64 -0.55 -21.57
C TYR A 116 -1.18 -0.77 -21.15
N VAL A 117 -0.94 -1.05 -19.86
CA VAL A 117 0.41 -1.34 -19.35
C VAL A 117 1.01 -2.59 -19.98
N ARG A 118 0.21 -3.65 -20.16
CA ARG A 118 0.67 -4.89 -20.81
C ARG A 118 1.15 -4.67 -22.25
N THR A 119 0.54 -3.73 -22.97
CA THR A 119 0.77 -3.51 -24.41
C THR A 119 1.70 -2.34 -24.71
N HIS A 120 1.99 -1.46 -23.73
CA HIS A 120 2.81 -0.27 -23.92
C HIS A 120 3.99 -0.25 -22.95
N ASN A 121 5.18 -0.60 -23.45
CA ASN A 121 6.39 -0.54 -22.64
C ASN A 121 6.66 0.90 -22.16
N GLY A 122 7.00 1.07 -20.88
CA GLY A 122 7.12 2.37 -20.21
C GLY A 122 5.83 2.89 -19.59
N ALA A 123 4.68 2.25 -19.84
CA ALA A 123 3.44 2.66 -19.21
C ALA A 123 3.36 2.22 -17.74
N ILE A 124 2.75 3.07 -16.91
CA ILE A 124 2.47 2.80 -15.50
C ILE A 124 1.00 3.08 -15.20
N THR A 125 0.44 2.36 -14.22
CA THR A 125 -0.95 2.53 -13.79
C THR A 125 -1.13 2.18 -12.31
N TYR A 126 -2.34 2.39 -11.81
CA TYR A 126 -2.88 1.82 -10.58
C TYR A 126 -4.08 0.92 -10.95
N THR A 127 -4.14 -0.28 -10.37
CA THR A 127 -5.21 -1.26 -10.61
C THR A 127 -5.32 -2.23 -9.43
N GLU A 128 -6.44 -2.94 -9.28
CA GLU A 128 -6.57 -4.01 -8.29
C GLU A 128 -5.62 -5.17 -8.59
N LEU A 129 -5.22 -5.89 -7.54
CA LEU A 129 -4.22 -6.96 -7.61
C LEU A 129 -4.59 -8.05 -8.63
N SER A 130 -5.85 -8.45 -8.69
CA SER A 130 -6.31 -9.51 -9.61
C SER A 130 -6.02 -9.18 -11.09
N TYR A 131 -6.24 -7.93 -11.52
CA TYR A 131 -6.01 -7.51 -12.92
C TYR A 131 -4.52 -7.51 -13.29
N LEU A 132 -3.65 -7.30 -12.30
CA LEU A 132 -2.21 -7.46 -12.46
C LEU A 132 -1.83 -8.93 -12.58
N GLU A 133 -2.35 -9.77 -11.68
CA GLU A 133 -2.03 -11.21 -11.64
C GLU A 133 -2.44 -11.90 -12.94
N GLU A 134 -3.62 -11.60 -13.47
CA GLU A 134 -4.10 -12.06 -14.79
C GLU A 134 -3.13 -11.74 -15.93
N ARG A 135 -2.35 -10.65 -15.82
CA ARG A 135 -1.45 -10.15 -16.86
C ARG A 135 0.03 -10.34 -16.52
N ALA A 136 0.35 -10.98 -15.39
CA ALA A 136 1.72 -11.17 -14.94
C ALA A 136 2.55 -12.00 -15.94
N ALA A 137 1.93 -13.00 -16.58
CA ALA A 137 2.57 -13.77 -17.65
C ALA A 137 2.94 -12.91 -18.87
N GLY A 138 2.19 -11.82 -19.11
CA GLY A 138 2.46 -10.82 -20.16
C GLY A 138 3.49 -9.76 -19.77
N GLY A 139 4.17 -9.90 -18.64
CA GLY A 139 5.24 -8.99 -18.22
C GLY A 139 4.79 -7.81 -17.36
N VAL A 140 3.50 -7.69 -17.01
CA VAL A 140 3.03 -6.68 -16.06
C VAL A 140 3.58 -6.99 -14.67
N ARG A 141 4.07 -5.96 -13.97
CA ARG A 141 4.68 -6.07 -12.63
C ARG A 141 4.15 -4.95 -11.74
N SER A 142 4.12 -5.20 -10.44
CA SER A 142 3.84 -4.18 -9.41
C SER A 142 5.14 -3.55 -8.94
N ALA A 143 5.06 -2.28 -8.54
CA ALA A 143 6.08 -1.68 -7.70
C ALA A 143 5.94 -2.18 -6.26
N ALA A 144 7.06 -2.38 -5.58
CA ALA A 144 7.05 -2.49 -4.13
C ALA A 144 6.92 -1.09 -3.52
N ILE A 145 6.02 -0.93 -2.55
CA ILE A 145 5.74 0.36 -1.92
C ILE A 145 6.37 0.39 -0.54
N GLN A 146 7.10 1.46 -0.24
CA GLN A 146 7.68 1.66 1.09
C GLN A 146 6.57 1.92 2.12
N ASN A 147 6.63 1.23 3.26
CA ASN A 147 5.74 1.47 4.39
C ASN A 147 6.44 2.27 5.51
N ASN A 148 5.71 2.55 6.61
CA ASN A 148 6.23 3.33 7.74
C ASN A 148 7.33 2.63 8.55
N SER A 149 7.58 1.34 8.29
CA SER A 149 8.71 0.57 8.81
C SER A 149 9.91 0.55 7.86
N LEU A 150 9.87 1.39 6.82
CA LEU A 150 10.90 1.54 5.77
C LEU A 150 11.09 0.30 4.89
N ALA A 151 10.21 -0.70 5.01
CA ALA A 151 10.22 -1.90 4.17
C ALA A 151 9.47 -1.63 2.85
N TYR A 152 10.02 -2.13 1.75
CA TYR A 152 9.37 -2.11 0.44
C TYR A 152 8.57 -3.40 0.25
N VAL A 153 7.25 -3.28 0.21
CA VAL A 153 6.32 -4.41 0.22
C VAL A 153 5.61 -4.52 -1.12
N LEU A 154 5.53 -5.72 -1.68
CA LEU A 154 4.71 -6.03 -2.85
C LEU A 154 3.24 -6.25 -2.43
N PRO A 155 2.26 -5.90 -3.29
CA PRO A 155 0.86 -6.15 -2.99
C PRO A 155 0.59 -7.65 -2.89
N SER A 156 -0.15 -8.06 -1.86
CA SER A 156 -0.66 -9.42 -1.69
C SER A 156 -1.84 -9.39 -0.72
N SER A 157 -2.69 -10.42 -0.75
CA SER A 157 -3.79 -10.56 0.22
C SER A 157 -3.31 -10.49 1.68
N ALA A 158 -2.15 -11.09 1.99
CA ALA A 158 -1.58 -11.03 3.32
C ALA A 158 -1.15 -9.61 3.70
N ALA A 159 -0.44 -8.91 2.80
CA ALA A 159 0.01 -7.55 3.05
C ALA A 159 -1.14 -6.54 3.16
N SER A 160 -2.26 -6.77 2.47
CA SER A 160 -3.48 -5.98 2.63
C SER A 160 -4.18 -6.25 3.96
N ALA A 161 -4.19 -7.50 4.43
CA ALA A 161 -4.76 -7.82 5.74
C ALA A 161 -3.99 -7.13 6.88
N GLU A 162 -2.65 -7.08 6.78
CA GLU A 162 -1.79 -6.37 7.73
C GLU A 162 -2.09 -4.86 7.81
N PHE A 163 -2.45 -4.23 6.68
CA PHE A 163 -2.85 -2.83 6.67
C PHE A 163 -4.17 -2.59 7.42
N PHE A 164 -5.12 -3.51 7.32
CA PHE A 164 -6.45 -3.36 7.92
C PHE A 164 -6.60 -3.99 9.32
N ALA A 165 -5.56 -4.63 9.85
CA ALA A 165 -5.62 -5.36 11.12
C ALA A 165 -6.16 -4.51 12.29
N GLU A 166 -5.77 -3.24 12.33
CA GLU A 166 -6.15 -2.27 13.37
C GLU A 166 -7.02 -1.12 12.82
N ALA A 167 -7.65 -1.32 11.66
CA ALA A 167 -8.46 -0.28 11.04
C ALA A 167 -9.69 0.07 11.90
N ALA A 168 -9.96 1.36 12.05
CA ALA A 168 -11.13 1.84 12.77
C ALA A 168 -12.39 1.63 11.92
N VAL A 169 -13.43 1.05 12.52
CA VAL A 169 -14.74 0.83 11.90
C VAL A 169 -15.81 1.53 12.74
N ASP A 170 -16.54 2.46 12.15
CA ASP A 170 -17.57 3.22 12.83
C ASP A 170 -18.90 2.43 12.99
N GLU A 171 -19.90 3.07 13.60
CA GLU A 171 -21.21 2.45 13.85
C GLU A 171 -21.99 2.12 12.57
N ALA A 172 -21.76 2.86 11.49
CA ALA A 172 -22.34 2.62 10.18
C ALA A 172 -21.62 1.49 9.42
N GLY A 173 -20.44 1.07 9.90
CA GLY A 173 -19.61 0.07 9.26
C GLY A 173 -18.62 0.66 8.26
N THR A 174 -18.45 1.99 8.24
CA THR A 174 -17.45 2.65 7.42
C THR A 174 -16.07 2.47 8.03
N VAL A 175 -15.11 2.08 7.20
CA VAL A 175 -13.74 1.82 7.59
C VAL A 175 -12.87 3.03 7.30
N THR A 176 -12.19 3.52 8.33
CA THR A 176 -11.18 4.56 8.20
C THR A 176 -9.83 3.91 7.96
N LYS A 177 -9.18 4.26 6.85
CA LYS A 177 -7.82 3.79 6.55
C LYS A 177 -6.83 4.53 7.42
N ASP A 178 -5.96 3.79 8.10
CA ASP A 178 -4.85 4.33 8.86
C ASP A 178 -3.56 4.21 8.07
N TYR A 179 -3.13 5.31 7.46
CA TYR A 179 -1.85 5.36 6.73
C TYR A 179 -0.63 5.48 7.65
N THR A 180 -0.81 5.43 8.98
CA THR A 180 0.28 5.45 9.98
C THR A 180 0.66 4.06 10.49
N VAL A 181 0.01 2.99 9.97
CA VAL A 181 0.31 1.58 10.29
C VAL A 181 1.82 1.30 10.22
N LYS A 182 2.34 0.65 11.25
CA LYS A 182 3.77 0.32 11.42
C LYS A 182 4.13 -1.13 11.12
N SER A 183 3.18 -1.97 10.68
CA SER A 183 3.49 -3.35 10.30
C SER A 183 4.53 -3.36 9.18
N ALA A 184 5.62 -4.11 9.36
CA ALA A 184 6.71 -4.20 8.38
C ALA A 184 6.29 -4.91 7.09
N THR A 185 5.19 -5.66 7.13
CA THR A 185 4.64 -6.43 6.01
C THR A 185 3.36 -5.80 5.43
N ALA A 186 2.90 -4.66 5.95
CA ALA A 186 1.74 -3.97 5.39
C ALA A 186 2.08 -3.32 4.05
N TYR A 187 1.22 -3.57 3.06
CA TYR A 187 1.17 -2.80 1.82
C TYR A 187 0.34 -1.55 2.07
N MET A 188 0.72 -0.38 1.55
CA MET A 188 0.08 0.89 1.96
C MET A 188 -1.07 1.34 1.05
N ILE A 189 -1.22 0.78 -0.15
CA ILE A 189 -2.25 1.18 -1.12
C ILE A 189 -3.34 0.10 -1.15
N ASN A 190 -4.39 0.28 -0.36
CA ASN A 190 -5.48 -0.71 -0.27
C ASN A 190 -6.86 -0.09 -0.49
N ALA A 191 -7.78 -0.98 -0.85
CA ALA A 191 -9.21 -0.72 -0.91
C ALA A 191 -9.94 -1.75 -0.04
N ILE A 192 -11.11 -1.38 0.45
CA ILE A 192 -12.05 -2.30 1.08
C ILE A 192 -13.35 -2.34 0.28
N ALA A 193 -13.86 -3.54 0.05
CA ALA A 193 -15.13 -3.74 -0.65
C ALA A 193 -16.29 -3.65 0.35
N TYR A 194 -17.33 -2.89 0.01
CA TYR A 194 -18.51 -2.72 0.84
C TYR A 194 -19.72 -3.48 0.26
N GLY A 195 -20.43 -4.20 1.12
CA GLY A 195 -21.78 -4.71 0.85
C GLY A 195 -22.81 -3.76 1.44
N LEU A 196 -23.75 -3.27 0.63
CA LEU A 196 -24.84 -2.41 1.08
C LEU A 196 -26.14 -3.22 1.17
N ALA A 197 -26.89 -3.03 2.26
CA ALA A 197 -28.14 -3.74 2.50
C ALA A 197 -29.13 -2.88 3.30
N TYR A 198 -30.43 -3.16 3.14
CA TYR A 198 -31.48 -2.47 3.87
C TYR A 198 -31.73 -3.13 5.25
N LYS A 199 -32.13 -2.30 6.22
CA LYS A 199 -32.50 -2.75 7.57
C LYS A 199 -33.92 -3.29 7.66
N ALA A 200 -34.82 -2.81 6.81
CA ALA A 200 -36.26 -3.12 6.85
C ALA A 200 -36.52 -4.63 6.73
N ALA A 201 -37.56 -5.13 7.41
CA ALA A 201 -37.96 -6.52 7.26
C ALA A 201 -38.59 -6.80 5.88
N SER A 202 -38.03 -7.78 5.16
CA SER A 202 -38.60 -8.37 3.94
C SER A 202 -38.02 -9.75 3.69
N THR A 203 -38.70 -10.58 2.89
CA THR A 203 -38.15 -11.88 2.45
C THR A 203 -36.81 -11.72 1.74
N ASP A 204 -36.65 -10.65 0.95
CA ASP A 204 -35.43 -10.35 0.21
C ASP A 204 -34.29 -9.99 1.16
N ASN A 205 -34.53 -9.15 2.17
CA ASN A 205 -33.51 -8.77 3.14
C ASN A 205 -33.11 -9.95 4.04
N ALA A 206 -34.02 -10.88 4.32
CA ALA A 206 -33.68 -12.14 4.99
C ALA A 206 -32.71 -12.99 4.15
N ALA A 207 -32.92 -13.07 2.83
CA ALA A 207 -32.00 -13.75 1.92
C ALA A 207 -30.65 -13.04 1.83
N VAL A 208 -30.63 -11.71 1.73
CA VAL A 208 -29.39 -10.90 1.73
C VAL A 208 -28.60 -11.08 3.02
N LYS A 209 -29.27 -11.11 4.19
CA LYS A 209 -28.65 -11.40 5.48
C LYS A 209 -27.98 -12.78 5.50
N SER A 210 -28.69 -13.79 5.00
CA SER A 210 -28.17 -15.15 4.88
C SER A 210 -26.94 -15.22 3.96
N TYR A 211 -27.01 -14.57 2.80
CA TYR A 211 -25.90 -14.47 1.86
C TYR A 211 -24.67 -13.81 2.49
N PHE A 212 -24.79 -12.63 3.12
CA PHE A 212 -23.63 -11.97 3.73
C PHE A 212 -23.07 -12.77 4.90
N SER A 213 -23.92 -13.43 5.69
CA SER A 213 -23.47 -14.34 6.76
C SER A 213 -22.65 -15.50 6.20
N TYR A 214 -23.13 -16.14 5.13
CA TYR A 214 -22.38 -17.20 4.44
C TYR A 214 -21.10 -16.67 3.79
N PHE A 215 -21.17 -15.50 3.14
CA PHE A 215 -20.05 -14.92 2.42
C PHE A 215 -18.89 -14.61 3.37
N LEU A 216 -19.16 -13.93 4.48
CA LEU A 216 -18.15 -13.54 5.46
C LEU A 216 -17.59 -14.73 6.25
N ASN A 217 -18.42 -15.73 6.59
CA ASN A 217 -17.98 -16.85 7.44
C ASN A 217 -17.39 -18.03 6.66
N SER A 218 -17.74 -18.21 5.38
CA SER A 218 -17.40 -19.44 4.64
C SER A 218 -16.85 -19.18 3.25
N CYS A 219 -17.50 -18.34 2.44
CA CYS A 219 -17.07 -18.13 1.06
C CYS A 219 -15.74 -17.35 0.98
N SER A 220 -15.68 -16.17 1.60
CA SER A 220 -14.53 -15.28 1.53
C SER A 220 -13.28 -15.90 2.16
N PRO A 221 -13.32 -16.49 3.38
CA PRO A 221 -12.15 -17.17 3.95
C PRO A 221 -11.56 -18.27 3.06
N LYS A 222 -12.41 -18.96 2.30
CA LYS A 222 -11.98 -20.04 1.40
C LYS A 222 -11.45 -19.55 0.04
N ASN A 223 -12.08 -18.53 -0.54
CA ASN A 223 -11.89 -18.19 -1.95
C ASN A 223 -11.21 -16.84 -2.20
N ALA A 224 -11.18 -15.92 -1.22
CA ALA A 224 -10.73 -14.54 -1.43
C ALA A 224 -9.30 -14.45 -1.98
N ALA A 225 -8.36 -15.20 -1.39
CA ALA A 225 -6.96 -15.18 -1.81
C ALA A 225 -6.77 -15.60 -3.27
N GLY A 226 -7.51 -16.61 -3.74
CA GLY A 226 -7.46 -17.06 -5.14
C GLY A 226 -8.05 -16.07 -6.13
N ALA A 227 -8.79 -15.06 -5.65
CA ALA A 227 -9.33 -13.96 -6.46
C ALA A 227 -8.55 -12.65 -6.27
N GLY A 228 -7.39 -12.67 -5.59
CA GLY A 228 -6.58 -11.47 -5.32
C GLY A 228 -7.12 -10.58 -4.17
N TYR A 229 -7.97 -11.12 -3.29
CA TYR A 229 -8.54 -10.43 -2.14
C TYR A 229 -8.03 -10.97 -0.80
N ALA A 230 -8.06 -10.13 0.23
CA ALA A 230 -7.88 -10.55 1.62
C ALA A 230 -9.24 -10.84 2.25
N PRO A 231 -9.47 -12.01 2.87
CA PRO A 231 -10.68 -12.21 3.67
C PRO A 231 -10.63 -11.32 4.92
N LEU A 232 -11.79 -10.84 5.36
CA LEU A 232 -11.88 -10.13 6.64
C LEU A 232 -11.56 -11.08 7.79
N SER A 233 -10.83 -10.60 8.79
CA SER A 233 -10.48 -11.34 10.00
C SER A 233 -10.58 -10.45 11.24
N GLY A 234 -10.43 -11.02 12.44
CA GLY A 234 -10.30 -10.25 13.69
C GLY A 234 -11.43 -9.26 13.98
N SER A 235 -11.03 -8.04 14.37
CA SER A 235 -11.94 -6.96 14.80
C SER A 235 -12.86 -6.49 13.67
N ILE A 236 -12.32 -6.33 12.46
CA ILE A 236 -13.07 -5.86 11.29
C ILE A 236 -14.13 -6.87 10.84
N LEU A 237 -13.83 -8.18 10.88
CA LEU A 237 -14.83 -9.23 10.63
C LEU A 237 -15.95 -9.19 11.66
N THR A 238 -15.59 -9.03 12.94
CA THR A 238 -16.57 -8.93 14.04
C THR A 238 -17.52 -7.75 13.82
N LYS A 239 -16.99 -6.59 13.42
CA LYS A 239 -17.79 -5.40 13.09
C LYS A 239 -18.66 -5.61 11.85
N ALA A 240 -18.14 -6.26 10.81
CA ALA A 240 -18.92 -6.60 9.62
C ALA A 240 -20.10 -7.52 9.93
N LEU A 241 -19.90 -8.59 10.73
CA LEU A 241 -20.96 -9.48 11.17
C LEU A 241 -22.01 -8.75 12.04
N ALA A 242 -21.60 -7.78 12.85
CA ALA A 242 -22.53 -6.93 13.58
C ALA A 242 -23.39 -6.05 12.66
N GLN A 243 -22.87 -5.60 11.50
CA GLN A 243 -23.70 -4.92 10.50
C GLN A 243 -24.67 -5.89 9.83
N VAL A 244 -24.24 -7.12 9.52
CA VAL A 244 -25.12 -8.16 8.96
C VAL A 244 -26.29 -8.46 9.90
N ALA A 245 -26.07 -8.45 11.23
CA ALA A 245 -27.13 -8.65 12.21
C ALA A 245 -28.26 -7.60 12.12
N LYS A 246 -27.95 -6.37 11.68
CA LYS A 246 -28.92 -5.27 11.51
C LYS A 246 -29.75 -5.37 10.23
N ILE A 247 -29.38 -6.25 9.30
CA ILE A 247 -30.17 -6.52 8.09
C ILE A 247 -31.44 -7.26 8.52
N ASN A 248 -32.58 -6.87 7.94
CA ASN A 248 -33.88 -7.47 8.21
C ASN A 248 -34.28 -7.43 9.70
N ALA A 249 -33.98 -6.32 10.38
CA ALA A 249 -34.19 -6.14 11.82
C ALA A 249 -35.19 -5.02 12.15
N GLY A 250 -35.71 -4.31 11.13
CA GLY A 250 -36.74 -3.27 11.26
C GLY A 250 -38.16 -3.79 11.17
#